data_AF-A0A2N1GZG0-F1
#
_entry.id   AF-A0A2N1GZG0-F1
#
_cell.length_a   1.000
_cell.length_b   1.000
_cell.length_c   1.000
_cell.angle_alpha   90.00
_cell.angle_beta   90.00
_cell.angle_gamma   90.00
#
_symmetry.space_group_name_H-M   'P 1'
#
loop_
_entity.id
_entity.type
_entity.pdbx_description
1 polymer ?
#
loop_
_entity_poly.entity_id
_entity_poly.type
_entity_poly.pdbx_seq_one_letter_code
_entity_poly.pdbx_strand_id
1 'polypeptide(L)'
;QIFLHAQRDWDENIEHDQKIRVGNERHDTVEQNSYSEFKAEEHHTVYADRKVETRANDHLTVGVNQHIKIGTGQFIDAGQEIHLSSGMKVVMEAGAELTLVGGGSFIKIDAGGVTMSGPVINMNSGGSP
;
A
#
# COMPACT_ATOMS: atom_id res chain seq x y z
N GLN A 1 13.26 9.87 -35.85
CA GLN A 1 13.10 10.63 -34.59
C GLN A 1 12.14 11.78 -34.86
N ILE A 2 11.28 12.12 -33.90
CA ILE A 2 10.42 13.30 -33.93
C ILE A 2 10.70 14.09 -32.65
N PHE A 3 10.86 15.41 -32.74
CA PHE A 3 11.10 16.29 -31.60
C PHE A 3 10.05 17.41 -31.61
N LEU A 4 9.29 17.52 -30.54
CA LEU A 4 8.33 18.60 -30.33
C LEU A 4 8.86 19.48 -29.20
N HIS A 5 8.82 20.79 -29.42
CA HIS A 5 9.22 21.78 -28.43
C HIS A 5 8.16 22.88 -28.38
N ALA A 6 7.60 23.09 -27.19
CA ALA A 6 6.77 24.25 -26.88
C ALA A 6 7.62 25.23 -26.04
N GLN A 7 7.72 26.49 -26.47
CA GLN A 7 8.52 27.50 -25.78
C GLN A 7 7.91 27.92 -24.43
N ARG A 8 6.57 27.80 -24.28
CA ARG A 8 5.84 28.19 -23.08
C ARG A 8 4.84 27.11 -22.67
N ASP A 9 3.70 27.06 -23.34
CA ASP A 9 2.61 26.14 -23.01
C ASP A 9 2.35 25.16 -24.15
N TRP A 10 1.98 23.93 -23.81
CA TRP A 10 1.44 22.94 -24.73
C TRP A 10 0.10 22.46 -24.18
N ASP A 11 -0.98 22.72 -24.92
CA ASP A 11 -2.32 22.26 -24.60
C ASP A 11 -2.74 21.20 -25.63
N GLU A 12 -3.14 20.01 -25.15
CA GLU A 12 -3.68 18.95 -25.98
C GLU A 12 -5.15 18.73 -25.62
N ASN A 13 -6.05 18.89 -26.59
CA ASN A 13 -7.47 18.63 -26.42
C ASN A 13 -7.92 17.55 -27.41
N ILE A 14 -8.44 16.45 -26.88
CA ILE A 14 -8.94 15.31 -27.66
C ILE A 14 -10.43 15.16 -27.38
N GLU A 15 -11.26 15.44 -28.38
CA GLU A 15 -12.74 15.40 -28.27
C GLU A 15 -13.33 13.99 -28.25
N HIS A 16 -12.52 12.97 -28.57
CA HIS A 16 -12.98 11.58 -28.64
C HIS A 16 -11.95 10.60 -28.06
N ASP A 17 -11.02 10.09 -28.88
CA ASP A 17 -10.07 9.04 -28.45
C ASP A 17 -8.62 9.46 -28.61
N GLN A 18 -7.83 9.29 -27.55
CA GLN A 18 -6.38 9.27 -27.63
C GLN A 18 -5.90 7.82 -27.49
N LYS A 19 -5.01 7.38 -28.39
CA LYS A 19 -4.39 6.05 -28.33
C LYS A 19 -2.88 6.21 -28.46
N ILE A 20 -2.15 5.79 -27.43
CA ILE A 20 -0.70 5.85 -27.40
C ILE A 20 -0.15 4.42 -27.38
N ARG A 21 0.74 4.11 -28.33
CA ARG A 21 1.52 2.88 -28.34
C ARG A 21 2.99 3.24 -28.41
N VAL A 22 3.73 2.89 -27.35
CA VAL A 22 5.19 3.00 -27.32
C VAL A 22 5.78 1.60 -27.49
N GLY A 23 6.60 1.42 -28.53
CA GLY A 23 7.16 0.09 -28.88
C GLY A 23 8.36 -0.33 -28.04
N ASN A 24 8.94 0.60 -27.28
CA ASN A 24 10.05 0.37 -26.35
C ASN A 24 9.75 1.13 -25.05
N GLU A 25 10.45 2.23 -24.78
CA GLU A 25 10.40 2.92 -23.49
C GLU A 25 9.72 4.30 -23.58
N ARG A 26 9.03 4.68 -22.51
CA ARG A 26 8.55 6.03 -22.26
C ARG A 26 9.26 6.57 -21.01
N HIS A 27 9.78 7.78 -21.10
CA HIS A 27 10.34 8.52 -19.97
C HIS A 27 9.58 9.82 -19.84
N ASP A 28 9.01 10.06 -18.66
CA ASP A 28 8.36 11.32 -18.31
C ASP A 28 9.15 11.96 -17.17
N THR A 29 9.54 13.22 -17.35
CA THR A 29 10.13 14.04 -16.30
C THR A 29 9.28 15.29 -16.16
N VAL A 30 8.74 15.51 -14.96
CA VAL A 30 7.97 16.72 -14.61
C VAL A 30 8.71 17.38 -13.45
N GLU A 31 9.17 18.61 -13.64
CA GLU A 31 10.00 19.31 -12.62
C GLU A 31 9.18 19.81 -11.42
N GLN A 32 7.88 19.96 -11.61
CA GLN A 32 6.94 20.47 -10.61
C GLN A 32 5.79 19.48 -10.45
N ASN A 33 4.59 19.99 -10.18
CA ASN A 33 3.44 19.16 -9.90
C ASN A 33 2.92 18.47 -11.17
N SER A 34 2.52 17.21 -11.01
CA SER A 34 1.71 16.47 -11.98
C SER A 34 0.35 16.20 -11.36
N TYR A 35 -0.72 16.43 -12.12
CA TYR A 35 -2.09 16.20 -11.70
C TYR A 35 -2.78 15.28 -12.70
N SER A 36 -3.62 14.37 -12.19
CA SER A 36 -4.46 13.52 -13.01
C SER A 36 -5.81 13.38 -12.32
N GLU A 37 -6.88 13.64 -13.06
CA GLU A 37 -8.26 13.42 -12.61
C GLU A 37 -8.94 12.48 -13.60
N PHE A 38 -9.32 11.31 -13.13
CA PHE A 38 -10.13 10.36 -13.88
C PHE A 38 -11.54 10.40 -13.33
N LYS A 39 -12.50 10.88 -14.14
CA LYS A 39 -13.90 11.02 -13.73
C LYS A 39 -14.68 9.71 -13.76
N ALA A 40 -14.06 8.66 -14.27
CA ALA A 40 -14.62 7.33 -14.39
C ALA A 40 -13.57 6.31 -13.94
N GLU A 41 -13.40 5.25 -14.70
CA GLU A 41 -12.59 4.11 -14.33
C GLU A 41 -11.14 4.24 -14.82
N GLU A 42 -10.19 3.82 -13.98
CA GLU A 42 -8.79 3.64 -14.34
C GLU A 42 -8.43 2.16 -14.20
N HIS A 43 -7.85 1.58 -15.25
CA HIS A 43 -7.25 0.24 -15.21
C HIS A 43 -5.74 0.36 -15.38
N HIS A 44 -5.00 -0.17 -14.40
CA HIS A 44 -3.55 -0.17 -14.43
C HIS A 44 -3.02 -1.60 -14.26
N THR A 45 -2.40 -2.13 -15.31
CA THR A 45 -1.79 -3.46 -15.31
C THR A 45 -0.28 -3.34 -15.53
N VAL A 46 0.50 -3.91 -14.62
CA VAL A 46 1.96 -4.04 -14.75
C VAL A 46 2.30 -5.53 -14.70
N TYR A 47 2.97 -6.03 -15.73
CA TYR A 47 3.29 -7.46 -15.85
C TYR A 47 4.55 -7.85 -15.07
N ALA A 48 5.47 -6.91 -14.89
CA ALA A 48 6.72 -7.09 -14.17
C ALA A 48 6.72 -6.24 -12.88
N ASP A 49 7.91 -5.93 -12.37
CA ASP A 49 8.05 -5.16 -11.13
C ASP A 49 7.49 -3.73 -11.28
N ARG A 50 6.68 -3.32 -10.29
CA ARG A 50 6.36 -1.91 -10.04
C ARG A 50 7.16 -1.43 -8.83
N LYS A 51 8.13 -0.55 -9.04
CA LYS A 51 8.96 0.06 -7.98
C LYS A 51 8.54 1.52 -7.79
N VAL A 52 8.33 1.93 -6.54
CA VAL A 52 7.91 3.29 -6.17
C VAL A 52 8.80 3.77 -5.02
N GLU A 53 9.33 4.98 -5.13
CA GLU A 53 10.06 5.67 -4.06
C GLU A 53 9.39 7.02 -3.82
N THR A 54 8.79 7.19 -2.64
CA THR A 54 8.24 8.47 -2.19
C THR A 54 9.14 9.02 -1.08
N ARG A 55 9.75 10.18 -1.32
CA ARG A 55 10.72 10.79 -0.38
C ARG A 55 10.08 11.65 0.71
N ALA A 56 8.81 11.97 0.55
CA ALA A 56 8.00 12.72 1.51
C ALA A 56 6.82 11.84 1.94
N ASN A 57 5.65 12.44 2.15
CA ASN A 57 4.47 11.72 2.59
C ASN A 57 3.75 11.04 1.41
N ASP A 58 3.25 9.84 1.65
CA ASP A 58 2.34 9.12 0.78
C ASP A 58 0.98 8.96 1.48
N HIS A 59 -0.10 9.31 0.80
CA HIS A 59 -1.46 9.28 1.36
C HIS A 59 -2.40 8.58 0.39
N LEU A 60 -3.16 7.63 0.94
CA LEU A 60 -4.22 6.94 0.23
C LEU A 60 -5.53 7.09 0.99
N THR A 61 -6.54 7.64 0.34
CA THR A 61 -7.92 7.65 0.83
C THR A 61 -8.78 6.80 -0.08
N VAL A 62 -9.47 5.83 0.50
CA VAL A 62 -10.40 4.96 -0.22
C VAL A 62 -11.80 5.15 0.36
N GLY A 63 -12.74 5.60 -0.47
CA GLY A 63 -14.09 5.98 -0.01
C GLY A 63 -15.02 4.80 0.31
N VAL A 64 -14.73 3.61 -0.23
CA VAL A 64 -15.59 2.43 -0.05
C VAL A 64 -14.77 1.21 0.37
N ASN A 65 -14.09 0.53 -0.57
CA ASN A 65 -13.39 -0.72 -0.32
C ASN A 65 -11.98 -0.70 -0.92
N GLN A 66 -11.00 -1.14 -0.14
CA GLN A 66 -9.68 -1.52 -0.63
C GLN A 66 -9.53 -3.03 -0.54
N HIS A 67 -9.20 -3.68 -1.66
CA HIS A 67 -8.89 -5.10 -1.69
C HIS A 67 -7.46 -5.30 -2.16
N ILE A 68 -6.64 -5.94 -1.32
CA ILE A 68 -5.23 -6.23 -1.59
C ILE A 68 -5.08 -7.74 -1.59
N LYS A 69 -4.69 -8.31 -2.73
CA LYS A 69 -4.33 -9.73 -2.86
C LYS A 69 -2.86 -9.84 -3.22
N ILE A 70 -2.12 -10.58 -2.42
CA ILE A 70 -0.67 -10.75 -2.57
C ILE A 70 -0.37 -12.24 -2.72
N GLY A 71 0.49 -12.59 -3.69
CA GLY A 71 0.80 -13.98 -4.02
C GLY A 71 1.73 -14.67 -3.02
N THR A 72 2.71 -13.93 -2.46
CA THR A 72 3.78 -14.52 -1.65
C THR A 72 3.87 -13.94 -0.25
N GLY A 73 4.05 -12.61 -0.11
CA GLY A 73 4.21 -12.00 1.21
C GLY A 73 4.08 -10.49 1.19
N GLN A 74 3.54 -9.95 2.28
CA GLN A 74 3.47 -8.51 2.56
C GLN A 74 4.44 -8.19 3.68
N PHE A 75 5.34 -7.24 3.43
CA PHE A 75 6.34 -6.80 4.41
C PHE A 75 6.12 -5.31 4.66
N ILE A 76 6.04 -4.93 5.93
CA ILE A 76 5.78 -3.54 6.36
C ILE A 76 6.78 -3.22 7.46
N ASP A 77 7.65 -2.25 7.19
CA ASP A 77 8.58 -1.69 8.16
C ASP A 77 8.24 -0.22 8.38
N ALA A 78 8.08 0.19 9.63
CA ALA A 78 7.85 1.58 10.00
C ALA A 78 8.87 2.01 11.06
N GLY A 79 9.40 3.22 10.92
CA GLY A 79 10.41 3.74 11.85
C GLY A 79 9.89 4.07 13.24
N GLN A 80 8.58 4.30 13.38
CA GLN A 80 7.96 4.69 14.66
C GLN A 80 6.72 3.85 14.98
N GLU A 81 5.71 3.86 14.11
CA GLU A 81 4.42 3.22 14.40
C GLU A 81 3.80 2.60 13.15
N ILE A 82 3.19 1.43 13.33
CA ILE A 82 2.15 0.89 12.44
C ILE A 82 0.84 0.97 13.22
N HIS A 83 -0.08 1.82 12.77
CA HIS A 83 -1.38 2.01 13.41
C HIS A 83 -2.49 1.30 12.63
N LEU A 84 -3.14 0.31 13.24
CA LEU A 84 -4.29 -0.40 12.68
C LEU A 84 -5.51 -0.13 13.56
N SER A 85 -6.45 0.67 13.05
CA SER A 85 -7.70 1.00 13.74
C SER A 85 -8.90 0.64 12.89
N SER A 86 -9.90 0.03 13.52
CA SER A 86 -11.18 -0.34 12.91
C SER A 86 -12.30 -0.01 13.86
N GLY A 87 -13.38 0.58 13.34
CA GLY A 87 -14.53 0.97 14.16
C GLY A 87 -15.32 -0.21 14.73
N MET A 88 -15.25 -1.40 14.10
CA MET A 88 -16.02 -2.58 14.54
C MET A 88 -15.16 -3.83 14.72
N LYS A 89 -14.29 -4.17 13.77
CA LYS A 89 -13.59 -5.47 13.78
C LYS A 89 -12.27 -5.40 13.03
N VAL A 90 -11.26 -6.06 13.59
CA VAL A 90 -10.05 -6.51 12.89
C VAL A 90 -10.05 -8.04 12.88
N VAL A 91 -9.77 -8.64 11.73
CA VAL A 91 -9.60 -10.09 11.58
C VAL A 91 -8.18 -10.35 11.08
N MET A 92 -7.44 -11.16 11.82
CA MET A 92 -6.12 -11.66 11.41
C MET A 92 -6.20 -13.18 11.38
N GLU A 93 -6.09 -13.75 10.19
CA GLU A 93 -6.12 -15.19 9.97
C GLU A 93 -4.76 -15.63 9.43
N ALA A 94 -4.22 -16.70 10.03
CA ALA A 94 -3.00 -17.34 9.58
C ALA A 94 -3.24 -18.84 9.48
N GLY A 95 -2.72 -19.47 8.43
CA GLY A 95 -2.95 -20.89 8.18
C GLY A 95 -2.17 -21.79 9.16
N ALA A 96 -0.88 -21.54 9.32
CA ALA A 96 -0.01 -22.36 10.17
C ALA A 96 0.25 -21.73 11.54
N GLU A 97 0.58 -20.43 11.57
CA GLU A 97 0.99 -19.74 12.79
C GLU A 97 0.72 -18.24 12.69
N LEU A 98 0.20 -17.64 13.78
CA LEU A 98 0.22 -16.20 14.01
C LEU A 98 1.11 -15.90 15.21
N THR A 99 2.12 -15.04 15.02
CA THR A 99 3.07 -14.67 16.06
C THR A 99 3.17 -13.15 16.22
N LEU A 100 3.05 -12.67 17.45
CA LEU A 100 3.21 -11.28 17.86
C LEU A 100 4.40 -11.20 18.81
N VAL A 101 5.36 -10.31 18.56
CA VAL A 101 6.59 -10.18 19.36
C VAL A 101 6.83 -8.72 19.74
N GLY A 102 7.23 -8.46 20.97
CA GLY A 102 7.59 -7.12 21.43
C GLY A 102 8.10 -7.11 22.86
N GLY A 103 9.07 -6.24 23.17
CA GLY A 103 9.58 -6.05 24.54
C GLY A 103 10.11 -7.33 25.21
N GLY A 104 10.70 -8.25 24.43
CA GLY A 104 11.16 -9.56 24.92
C GLY A 104 10.03 -10.55 25.23
N SER A 105 8.80 -10.24 24.83
CA SER A 105 7.62 -11.10 24.99
C SER A 105 7.08 -11.55 23.63
N PHE A 106 6.34 -12.66 23.61
CA PHE A 106 5.60 -13.09 22.42
C PHE A 106 4.26 -13.74 22.76
N ILE A 107 3.36 -13.69 21.77
CA ILE A 107 2.14 -14.48 21.68
C ILE A 107 2.22 -15.26 20.39
N LYS A 108 1.99 -16.57 20.46
CA LYS A 108 2.00 -17.47 19.30
C LYS A 108 0.73 -18.29 19.29
N ILE A 109 0.08 -18.38 18.13
CA ILE A 109 -1.11 -19.18 17.88
C ILE A 109 -0.78 -20.15 16.76
N ASP A 110 -0.82 -21.46 17.04
CA ASP A 110 -0.52 -22.52 16.08
C ASP A 110 -1.41 -23.76 16.36
N ALA A 111 -1.11 -24.88 15.69
CA ALA A 111 -1.87 -26.14 15.87
C ALA A 111 -1.82 -26.70 17.30
N GLY A 112 -0.85 -26.30 18.13
CA GLY A 112 -0.74 -26.66 19.54
C GLY A 112 -1.55 -25.77 20.48
N GLY A 113 -2.17 -24.69 19.97
CA GLY A 113 -2.98 -23.74 20.72
C GLY A 113 -2.33 -22.37 20.85
N VAL A 114 -2.58 -21.70 21.99
CA VAL A 114 -2.03 -20.36 22.28
C VAL A 114 -0.87 -20.49 23.28
N THR A 115 0.30 -20.01 22.88
CA THR A 115 1.50 -19.91 23.74
C THR A 115 1.79 -18.43 24.02
N MET A 116 2.05 -18.09 25.28
CA MET A 116 2.45 -16.75 25.71
C MET A 116 3.71 -16.86 26.57
N SER A 117 4.71 -16.02 26.31
CA SER A 117 5.96 -15.99 27.09
C SER A 117 6.49 -14.57 27.18
N GLY A 118 7.02 -14.20 28.35
CA GLY A 118 7.61 -12.89 28.62
C GLY A 118 7.96 -12.72 30.10
N PRO A 119 8.67 -11.64 30.49
CA PRO A 119 9.07 -11.40 31.88
C PRO A 119 7.89 -11.32 32.86
N VAL A 120 6.77 -10.74 32.41
CA VAL A 120 5.52 -10.62 33.17
C VAL A 120 4.36 -10.87 32.21
N ILE A 121 3.42 -11.75 32.58
CA ILE A 121 2.17 -11.98 31.85
C ILE A 121 1.01 -11.75 32.81
N ASN A 122 0.25 -10.68 32.58
CA ASN A 122 -0.94 -10.36 33.36
C ASN A 122 -2.17 -11.01 32.70
N MET A 123 -2.75 -12.03 33.34
CA MET A 123 -3.98 -12.67 32.90
C MET A 123 -5.13 -12.30 33.84
N ASN A 124 -6.27 -11.87 33.28
CA ASN A 124 -7.48 -11.52 34.02
C ASN A 124 -7.30 -10.42 35.10
N SER A 125 -6.31 -9.54 34.94
CA SER A 125 -5.89 -8.57 35.97
C SER A 125 -6.71 -7.26 35.99
N GLY A 126 -7.96 -7.28 35.48
CA GLY A 126 -8.92 -6.19 35.67
C GLY A 126 -8.61 -4.87 34.94
N GLY A 127 -8.18 -4.92 33.69
CA GLY A 127 -8.01 -3.71 32.87
C GLY A 127 -9.36 -3.04 32.55
N SER A 128 -9.45 -1.74 32.83
CA SER A 128 -10.55 -0.86 32.37
C SER A 128 -10.40 -0.54 30.88
N PRO A 129 -11.50 -0.31 30.13
CA PRO A 129 -11.48 -0.10 28.67
C PRO A 129 -10.63 1.08 28.21
#